data_AF-A0A3D8IBA3-F1
#
_entry.id   AF-A0A3D8IBA3-F1
#
_cell.length_a   1.000
_cell.length_b   1.000
_cell.length_c   1.000
_cell.angle_alpha   90.00
_cell.angle_beta   90.00
_cell.angle_gamma   90.00
#
_symmetry.space_group_name_H-M   'P 1'
#
loop_
_entity.id
_entity.type
_entity.pdbx_description
1 polymer ?
#
loop_
_entity_poly.entity_id
_entity_poly.type
_entity_poly.pdbx_seq_one_letter_code
_entity_poly.pdbx_strand_id
1 'polypeptide(L)'
;MFGQLSEEEWQYTYQFCMQENVNACNYLIGNGLVSVEHCYTTQCDTVAMIYIIAGRFVEALPYLHKSCEAGNMKSCSSLADTYYFYLNDYFNAKKYYEFSCNNKYSTGCYGLGLLYGKGQGVRQSFEKEDDFYKKACSGKESLGCYNLGVRFQSSTETKNYQSIAKEYYGKACDYGYQEGCDRYREFNEAGIK
;
A
#
# COMPACT_ATOMS: atom_id res chain seq x y z
N MET A 1 9.50 -9.44 22.82
CA MET A 1 8.43 -8.57 22.26
C MET A 1 7.86 -7.62 23.31
N PHE A 2 7.61 -8.07 24.54
CA PHE A 2 6.76 -7.40 25.54
C PHE A 2 7.38 -6.26 26.37
N GLY A 3 8.68 -6.01 26.25
CA GLY A 3 9.35 -4.96 27.04
C GLY A 3 9.22 -5.22 28.54
N GLN A 4 8.72 -4.22 29.26
CA GLN A 4 8.47 -4.26 30.71
C GLN A 4 7.06 -4.76 31.08
N LEU A 5 6.17 -4.93 30.10
CA LEU A 5 4.78 -5.35 30.34
C LEU A 5 4.68 -6.86 30.55
N SER A 6 3.65 -7.27 31.29
CA SER A 6 3.18 -8.65 31.26
C SER A 6 2.62 -9.01 29.88
N GLU A 7 2.60 -10.31 29.54
CA GLU A 7 2.05 -10.75 28.25
C GLU A 7 0.57 -10.39 28.11
N GLU A 8 -0.23 -10.58 29.16
CA GLU A 8 -1.66 -10.24 29.15
C GLU A 8 -1.90 -8.75 28.91
N GLU A 9 -1.17 -7.89 29.64
CA GLU A 9 -1.28 -6.44 29.48
C GLU A 9 -0.84 -5.97 28.10
N TRP A 10 0.24 -6.57 27.57
CA TRP A 10 0.71 -6.26 26.22
C TRP A 10 -0.34 -6.64 25.17
N GLN A 11 -0.91 -7.84 25.25
CA GLN A 11 -1.92 -8.32 24.29
C GLN A 11 -3.17 -7.44 24.33
N TYR A 12 -3.65 -7.12 25.53
CA TYR A 12 -4.79 -6.24 25.72
C TYR A 12 -4.52 -4.87 25.09
N THR A 13 -3.39 -4.24 25.42
CA THR A 13 -3.04 -2.90 24.91
C THR A 13 -2.81 -2.91 23.40
N TYR A 14 -2.20 -3.98 22.88
CA TYR A 14 -1.98 -4.16 21.45
C TYR A 14 -3.27 -4.17 20.66
N GLN A 15 -4.33 -4.83 21.16
CA GLN A 15 -5.63 -4.81 20.50
C GLN A 15 -6.18 -3.38 20.32
N PHE A 16 -6.05 -2.51 21.32
CA PHE A 16 -6.45 -1.11 21.19
C PHE A 16 -5.55 -0.36 20.21
N CYS A 17 -4.24 -0.59 20.25
CA CYS A 17 -3.32 0.01 19.29
C CYS A 17 -3.71 -0.35 17.84
N MET A 18 -4.06 -1.61 17.57
CA MET A 18 -4.50 -2.05 16.24
C MET A 18 -5.86 -1.49 15.81
N GLN A 19 -6.64 -0.93 16.73
CA GLN A 19 -7.85 -0.16 16.45
C GLN A 19 -7.54 1.35 16.33
N GLU A 20 -6.33 1.68 15.86
CA GLU A 20 -5.84 3.05 15.63
C GLU A 20 -5.79 3.93 16.89
N ASN A 21 -5.79 3.32 18.08
CA ASN A 21 -5.64 4.07 19.32
C ASN A 21 -4.17 4.46 19.55
N VAL A 22 -3.83 5.68 19.13
CA VAL A 22 -2.49 6.27 19.23
C VAL A 22 -1.94 6.26 20.67
N ASN A 23 -2.79 6.47 21.69
CA ASN A 23 -2.35 6.47 23.08
C ASN A 23 -1.93 5.07 23.54
N ALA A 24 -2.68 4.04 23.14
CA ALA A 24 -2.31 2.65 23.41
C ALA A 24 -0.98 2.28 22.73
N CYS A 25 -0.77 2.71 21.47
CA CYS A 25 0.50 2.49 20.79
C CYS A 25 1.67 3.20 21.49
N ASN A 26 1.49 4.46 21.92
CA ASN A 26 2.51 5.19 22.66
C ASN A 26 2.79 4.57 24.03
N TYR A 27 1.79 3.99 24.69
CA TYR A 27 1.99 3.23 25.93
C TYR A 27 2.86 1.99 25.70
N LEU A 28 2.59 1.21 24.65
CA LEU A 28 3.43 0.07 24.28
C LEU A 28 4.88 0.49 24.00
N ILE A 29 5.07 1.60 23.28
CA ILE A 29 6.41 2.11 22.98
C ILE A 29 7.12 2.57 24.26
N GLY A 30 6.42 3.29 25.14
CA GLY A 30 6.97 3.80 26.40
C GLY A 30 7.43 2.70 27.36
N ASN A 31 6.81 1.52 27.30
CA ASN A 31 7.19 0.34 28.09
C ASN A 31 8.24 -0.55 27.42
N GLY A 32 8.78 -0.12 26.28
CA GLY A 32 9.83 -0.81 25.55
C GLY A 32 9.31 -1.86 24.57
N LEU A 33 9.83 -1.83 23.36
CA LEU A 33 9.59 -2.83 22.33
C LEU A 33 10.87 -3.61 22.05
N VAL A 34 10.73 -4.79 21.45
CA VAL A 34 11.90 -5.55 20.98
C VAL A 34 12.68 -4.70 19.96
N SER A 35 14.00 -4.61 20.14
CA SER A 35 14.88 -3.85 19.24
C SER A 35 14.98 -4.48 17.84
N VAL A 36 15.41 -3.69 16.85
CA VAL A 36 15.65 -4.14 15.47
C VAL A 36 16.62 -5.31 15.42
N GLU A 37 17.69 -5.32 16.22
CA GLU A 37 18.69 -6.40 16.23
C GLU A 37 18.10 -7.75 16.64
N HIS A 38 17.19 -7.73 17.61
CA HIS A 38 16.66 -8.94 18.27
C HIS A 38 15.29 -9.39 17.74
N CYS A 39 14.59 -8.57 16.95
CA CYS A 39 13.30 -8.97 16.38
C CYS A 39 13.48 -9.98 15.23
N TYR A 40 12.65 -11.03 15.18
CA TYR A 40 12.45 -11.81 13.97
C TYR A 40 11.32 -11.19 13.11
N THR A 41 11.17 -11.62 11.85
CA THR A 41 10.36 -10.97 10.81
C THR A 41 8.99 -10.48 11.30
N THR A 42 8.15 -11.36 11.86
CA THR A 42 6.80 -10.94 12.29
C THR A 42 6.83 -10.02 13.51
N GLN A 43 7.82 -10.12 14.40
CA GLN A 43 7.95 -9.16 15.49
C GLN A 43 8.36 -7.79 14.99
N CYS A 44 9.27 -7.73 14.00
CA CYS A 44 9.65 -6.47 13.39
C CYS A 44 8.43 -5.83 12.70
N ASP A 45 7.61 -6.61 12.02
CA ASP A 45 6.37 -6.13 11.40
C ASP A 45 5.39 -5.57 12.44
N THR A 46 5.20 -6.27 13.55
CA THR A 46 4.36 -5.79 14.67
C THR A 46 4.88 -4.48 15.24
N VAL A 47 6.19 -4.40 15.52
CA VAL A 47 6.80 -3.17 16.08
C VAL A 47 6.73 -2.02 15.08
N ALA A 48 6.99 -2.27 13.80
CA ALA A 48 6.83 -1.27 12.75
C ALA A 48 5.40 -0.73 12.69
N MET A 49 4.39 -1.61 12.77
CA MET A 49 2.98 -1.23 12.75
C MET A 49 2.61 -0.36 13.96
N ILE A 50 3.10 -0.71 15.15
CA ILE A 50 2.91 0.11 16.37
C ILE A 50 3.48 1.52 16.16
N TYR A 51 4.69 1.64 15.61
CA TYR A 51 5.29 2.94 15.32
C TYR A 51 4.52 3.73 14.25
N ILE A 52 4.05 3.07 13.18
CA ILE A 52 3.25 3.72 12.13
C ILE A 52 1.96 4.29 12.70
N ILE A 53 1.20 3.51 13.49
CA ILE A 53 -0.05 3.97 14.09
C ILE A 53 0.21 5.10 15.09
N ALA A 54 1.34 5.04 15.81
CA ALA A 54 1.78 6.13 16.68
C ALA A 54 2.26 7.40 15.94
N GLY A 55 2.32 7.39 14.60
CA GLY A 55 2.84 8.51 13.79
C GLY A 55 4.36 8.66 13.81
N ARG A 56 5.09 7.64 14.26
CA ARG A 56 6.54 7.62 14.45
C ARG A 56 7.23 6.90 13.29
N PHE A 57 7.10 7.50 12.11
CA PHE A 57 7.45 6.86 10.84
C PHE A 57 8.95 6.55 10.71
N VAL A 58 9.82 7.44 11.19
CA VAL A 58 11.27 7.25 11.11
C VAL A 58 11.71 6.05 11.94
N GLU A 59 11.13 5.87 13.13
CA GLU A 59 11.42 4.71 13.98
C GLU A 59 10.87 3.40 13.42
N ALA A 60 9.83 3.43 12.57
CA ALA A 60 9.31 2.24 11.90
C ALA A 60 10.24 1.72 10.80
N LEU A 61 10.97 2.61 10.10
CA LEU A 61 11.79 2.27 8.93
C LEU A 61 12.76 1.10 9.13
N PRO A 62 13.60 1.05 10.18
CA PRO A 62 14.58 -0.04 10.32
C PRO A 62 13.91 -1.40 10.56
N TYR A 63 12.74 -1.44 11.21
CA TYR A 63 11.97 -2.67 11.40
C TYR A 63 11.36 -3.17 10.09
N LEU A 64 10.74 -2.26 9.32
CA LEU A 64 10.23 -2.58 7.98
C LEU A 64 11.35 -3.03 7.05
N HIS A 65 12.50 -2.37 7.10
CA HIS A 65 13.66 -2.72 6.30
C HIS A 65 14.17 -4.13 6.61
N LYS A 66 14.38 -4.47 7.90
CA LYS A 66 14.81 -5.81 8.30
C LYS A 66 13.82 -6.89 7.84
N SER A 67 12.51 -6.63 7.95
CA SER A 67 11.49 -7.57 7.49
C SER A 67 11.46 -7.71 5.97
N CYS A 68 11.63 -6.59 5.25
CA CYS A 68 11.75 -6.58 3.79
C CYS A 68 12.96 -7.39 3.30
N GLU A 69 14.13 -7.20 3.93
CA GLU A 69 15.35 -7.96 3.62
C GLU A 69 15.21 -9.46 3.91
N ALA A 70 14.38 -9.82 4.89
CA ALA A 70 14.00 -11.21 5.16
C ALA A 70 13.01 -11.80 4.14
N GLY A 71 12.67 -11.06 3.07
CA GLY A 71 11.80 -11.52 1.98
C GLY A 71 10.32 -11.18 2.16
N ASN A 72 9.94 -10.41 3.17
CA ASN A 72 8.55 -9.97 3.34
C ASN A 72 8.22 -8.80 2.40
N MET A 73 7.66 -9.12 1.23
CA MET A 73 7.30 -8.12 0.21
C MET A 73 6.19 -7.16 0.65
N LYS A 74 5.32 -7.57 1.59
CA LYS A 74 4.35 -6.66 2.20
C LYS A 74 5.08 -5.55 2.94
N SER A 75 6.09 -5.90 3.74
CA SER A 75 6.91 -4.94 4.48
C SER A 75 7.77 -4.08 3.58
N CYS A 76 8.27 -4.61 2.45
CA CYS A 76 8.90 -3.78 1.41
C CYS A 76 7.95 -2.72 0.85
N SER A 77 6.68 -3.08 0.62
CA SER A 77 5.67 -2.14 0.12
C SER A 77 5.29 -1.12 1.20
N SER A 78 5.09 -1.55 2.45
CA SER A 78 4.84 -0.64 3.57
C SER A 78 6.01 0.30 3.84
N LEU A 79 7.25 -0.14 3.62
CA LEU A 79 8.43 0.71 3.67
C LEU A 79 8.37 1.79 2.59
N ALA A 80 8.04 1.39 1.36
CA ALA A 80 7.87 2.32 0.24
C ALA A 80 6.72 3.32 0.50
N ASP A 81 5.58 2.85 0.98
CA ASP A 81 4.42 3.67 1.37
C ASP A 81 4.81 4.67 2.46
N THR A 82 5.63 4.24 3.43
CA THR A 82 6.09 5.11 4.50
C THR A 82 6.92 6.27 3.94
N TYR A 83 7.84 5.96 3.03
CA TYR A 83 8.62 6.99 2.33
C TYR A 83 7.74 7.90 1.47
N TYR A 84 6.79 7.34 0.73
CA TYR A 84 5.95 8.07 -0.21
C TYR A 84 4.94 9.00 0.47
N PHE A 85 4.12 8.47 1.38
CA PHE A 85 2.98 9.19 1.96
C PHE A 85 3.38 10.08 3.14
N TYR A 86 4.34 9.64 3.97
CA TYR A 86 4.63 10.35 5.23
C TYR A 86 5.93 11.15 5.18
N LEU A 87 6.95 10.66 4.48
CA LEU A 87 8.27 11.31 4.44
C LEU A 87 8.51 12.13 3.17
N ASN A 88 7.64 11.99 2.15
CA ASN A 88 7.82 12.58 0.82
C ASN A 88 9.19 12.27 0.18
N ASP A 89 9.79 11.13 0.53
CA ASP A 89 11.05 10.66 -0.03
C ASP A 89 10.75 9.74 -1.21
N TYR A 90 10.47 10.35 -2.35
CA TYR A 90 10.09 9.63 -3.56
C TYR A 90 11.24 8.81 -4.16
N PHE A 91 12.51 9.15 -3.84
CA PHE A 91 13.66 8.38 -4.29
C PHE A 91 13.70 7.01 -3.60
N ASN A 92 13.60 6.99 -2.27
CA ASN A 92 13.54 5.74 -1.52
C ASN A 92 12.22 4.99 -1.76
N ALA A 93 11.08 5.69 -1.87
CA ALA A 93 9.81 5.06 -2.22
C ALA A 93 9.91 4.28 -3.55
N LYS A 94 10.45 4.92 -4.60
CA LYS A 94 10.67 4.28 -5.90
C LYS A 94 11.52 3.02 -5.77
N LYS A 95 12.65 3.08 -5.05
CA LYS A 95 13.55 1.94 -4.87
C LYS A 95 12.82 0.72 -4.31
N TYR A 96 12.02 0.91 -3.25
CA TYR A 96 11.33 -0.20 -2.60
C TYR A 96 10.08 -0.66 -3.36
N TYR A 97 9.36 0.24 -4.04
CA TYR A 97 8.30 -0.14 -4.96
C TYR A 97 8.84 -0.95 -6.17
N GLU A 98 9.98 -0.56 -6.75
CA GLU A 98 10.65 -1.34 -7.81
C GLU A 98 11.02 -2.73 -7.32
N PHE A 99 11.62 -2.83 -6.13
CA PHE A 99 11.96 -4.11 -5.53
C PHE A 99 10.73 -4.99 -5.30
N SER A 100 9.67 -4.44 -4.71
CA SER A 100 8.40 -5.14 -4.45
C SER A 100 7.71 -5.59 -5.76
N CYS A 101 7.61 -4.72 -6.76
CA CYS A 101 7.00 -5.03 -8.05
C CYS A 101 7.78 -6.10 -8.82
N ASN A 102 9.12 -6.03 -8.83
CA ASN A 102 9.98 -7.02 -9.49
C ASN A 102 9.86 -8.41 -8.85
N ASN A 103 9.53 -8.47 -7.56
CA ASN A 103 9.21 -9.69 -6.83
C ASN A 103 7.72 -10.08 -6.90
N LYS A 104 7.01 -9.57 -7.93
CA LYS A 104 5.61 -9.90 -8.26
C LYS A 104 4.59 -9.50 -7.19
N TYR A 105 4.94 -8.58 -6.29
CA TYR A 105 3.99 -8.02 -5.34
C TYR A 105 3.29 -6.81 -5.95
N SER A 106 1.99 -6.95 -6.18
CA SER A 106 1.20 -6.04 -7.02
C SER A 106 1.05 -4.63 -6.46
N THR A 107 1.01 -4.49 -5.12
CA THR A 107 1.02 -3.19 -4.44
C THR A 107 2.28 -2.38 -4.77
N GLY A 108 3.43 -3.02 -4.93
CA GLY A 108 4.66 -2.36 -5.39
C GLY A 108 4.51 -1.79 -6.80
N CYS A 109 3.88 -2.55 -7.71
CA CYS A 109 3.61 -2.06 -9.06
C CYS A 109 2.61 -0.90 -9.05
N TYR A 110 1.59 -0.95 -8.19
CA TYR A 110 0.66 0.17 -8.01
C TYR A 110 1.37 1.45 -7.56
N GLY A 111 2.27 1.35 -6.57
CA GLY A 111 3.09 2.47 -6.11
C GLY A 111 3.96 3.10 -7.21
N LEU A 112 4.52 2.29 -8.12
CA LEU A 112 5.22 2.82 -9.29
C LEU A 112 4.29 3.55 -10.25
N GLY A 113 3.08 3.03 -10.46
CA GLY A 113 2.07 3.73 -11.26
C GLY A 113 1.78 5.12 -10.70
N LEU A 114 1.60 5.23 -9.38
CA LEU A 114 1.40 6.52 -8.69
C LEU A 114 2.56 7.49 -8.93
N LEU A 115 3.81 7.02 -8.76
CA LEU A 115 5.01 7.85 -8.95
C LEU A 115 5.09 8.40 -10.39
N TYR A 116 4.89 7.55 -11.39
CA TYR A 116 4.97 7.95 -12.80
C TYR A 116 3.79 8.81 -13.25
N GLY A 117 2.58 8.55 -12.76
CA GLY A 117 1.40 9.35 -13.07
C GLY A 117 1.50 10.77 -12.50
N LYS A 118 2.10 10.92 -11.31
CA LYS A 118 2.27 12.22 -10.64
C LYS A 118 3.60 12.92 -10.94
N GLY A 119 4.58 12.22 -11.52
CA GLY A 119 5.92 12.74 -11.71
C GLY A 119 6.67 13.01 -10.40
N GLN A 120 6.40 12.22 -9.36
CA GLN A 120 7.03 12.36 -8.05
C GLN A 120 8.33 11.54 -7.99
N GLY A 121 9.47 12.21 -7.85
CA GLY A 121 10.78 11.53 -7.88
C GLY A 121 11.16 10.90 -9.22
N VAL A 122 10.32 11.05 -10.25
CA VAL A 122 10.53 10.58 -11.63
C VAL A 122 9.93 11.56 -12.61
N ARG A 123 10.37 11.52 -13.88
CA ARG A 123 9.68 12.25 -14.94
C ARG A 123 8.30 11.65 -15.16
N GLN A 124 7.26 12.48 -15.16
CA GLN A 124 5.89 12.06 -15.41
C GLN A 124 5.77 11.30 -16.74
N SER A 125 5.05 10.18 -16.72
CA SER A 125 4.82 9.34 -17.89
C SER A 125 3.54 8.52 -17.71
N PHE A 126 2.48 8.92 -18.42
CA PHE A 126 1.20 8.20 -18.44
C PHE A 126 1.34 6.79 -19.05
N GLU A 127 2.24 6.61 -20.02
CA GLU A 127 2.54 5.29 -20.59
C GLU A 127 3.09 4.33 -19.52
N LYS A 128 4.08 4.78 -18.73
CA LYS A 128 4.62 3.97 -17.65
C LYS A 128 3.61 3.77 -16.52
N GLU A 129 2.82 4.79 -16.19
CA GLU A 129 1.71 4.66 -15.24
C GLU A 129 0.77 3.52 -15.65
N ASP A 130 0.29 3.54 -16.90
CA ASP A 130 -0.63 2.53 -17.43
C ASP A 130 0.01 1.13 -17.39
N ASP A 131 1.28 1.00 -17.76
CA ASP A 131 2.01 -0.27 -17.70
C ASP A 131 2.12 -0.83 -16.28
N PHE A 132 2.42 0.04 -15.30
CA PHE A 132 2.53 -0.37 -13.91
C PHE A 132 1.17 -0.69 -13.28
N TYR A 133 0.13 0.08 -13.57
CA TYR A 133 -1.21 -0.27 -13.12
C TYR A 133 -1.74 -1.55 -13.78
N LYS A 134 -1.41 -1.83 -15.06
CA LYS A 134 -1.79 -3.10 -15.71
C LYS A 134 -1.14 -4.29 -15.00
N LYS A 135 0.14 -4.16 -14.62
CA LYS A 135 0.85 -5.17 -13.81
C LYS A 135 0.20 -5.33 -12.44
N ALA A 136 -0.12 -4.24 -11.76
CA ALA A 136 -0.79 -4.26 -10.47
C ALA A 136 -2.16 -4.96 -10.56
N CYS A 137 -2.99 -4.57 -11.51
CA CYS A 137 -4.31 -5.15 -11.74
C CYS A 137 -4.24 -6.64 -12.09
N SER A 138 -3.27 -7.04 -12.91
CA SER A 138 -3.02 -8.45 -13.23
C SER A 138 -2.59 -9.27 -12.01
N GLY A 139 -1.93 -8.64 -11.04
CA GLY A 139 -1.64 -9.20 -9.72
C GLY A 139 -2.75 -8.98 -8.68
N LYS A 140 -3.98 -8.72 -9.13
CA LYS A 140 -5.19 -8.52 -8.31
C LYS A 140 -5.15 -7.34 -7.33
N GLU A 141 -4.30 -6.35 -7.58
CA GLU A 141 -4.35 -5.08 -6.85
C GLU A 141 -5.52 -4.25 -7.36
N SER A 142 -6.58 -4.16 -6.54
CA SER A 142 -7.87 -3.61 -6.93
C SER A 142 -7.79 -2.11 -7.25
N LEU A 143 -6.94 -1.37 -6.52
CA LEU A 143 -6.69 0.05 -6.79
C LEU A 143 -5.98 0.28 -8.15
N GLY A 144 -5.12 -0.66 -8.55
CA GLY A 144 -4.49 -0.64 -9.87
C GLY A 144 -5.52 -0.82 -10.99
N CYS A 145 -6.48 -1.73 -10.83
CA CYS A 145 -7.58 -1.88 -11.77
C CYS A 145 -8.47 -0.63 -11.79
N TYR A 146 -8.86 -0.11 -10.64
CA TYR A 146 -9.72 1.07 -10.55
C TYR A 146 -9.10 2.29 -11.23
N ASN A 147 -7.81 2.56 -10.97
CA ASN A 147 -7.15 3.71 -11.57
C ASN A 147 -7.02 3.59 -13.10
N LEU A 148 -6.85 2.38 -13.65
CA LEU A 148 -6.97 2.19 -15.11
C LEU A 148 -8.37 2.52 -15.61
N GLY A 149 -9.40 2.11 -14.88
CA GLY A 149 -10.79 2.49 -15.17
C GLY A 149 -10.97 4.01 -15.28
N VAL A 150 -10.46 4.75 -14.28
CA VAL A 150 -10.48 6.22 -14.27
C VAL A 150 -9.68 6.82 -15.43
N ARG A 151 -8.50 6.26 -15.73
CA ARG A 151 -7.65 6.72 -16.84
C ARG A 151 -8.32 6.55 -18.20
N PHE A 152 -8.96 5.42 -18.45
CA PHE A 152 -9.72 5.20 -19.69
C PHE A 152 -11.04 5.97 -19.74
N GLN A 153 -11.69 6.21 -18.61
CA GLN A 153 -12.89 7.05 -18.59
C GLN A 153 -12.57 8.52 -18.91
N SER A 154 -11.40 8.99 -18.48
CA SER A 154 -10.95 10.39 -18.68
C SER A 154 -10.31 10.65 -20.04
N SER A 155 -10.02 9.62 -20.85
CA SER A 155 -9.55 9.85 -22.21
C SER A 155 -10.70 10.38 -23.08
N THR A 156 -10.43 11.42 -23.87
CA THR A 156 -11.43 12.15 -24.68
C THR A 156 -11.92 11.38 -25.91
N GLU A 157 -11.67 10.08 -25.97
CA GLU A 157 -11.94 9.25 -27.13
C GLU A 157 -13.16 8.33 -26.93
N THR A 158 -13.71 7.92 -28.08
CA THR A 158 -15.00 7.25 -28.35
C THR A 158 -15.48 6.15 -27.38
N LYS A 159 -16.74 5.71 -27.58
CA LYS A 159 -17.44 4.61 -26.85
C LYS A 159 -16.57 3.41 -26.44
N ASN A 160 -15.53 3.08 -27.21
CA ASN A 160 -14.61 1.98 -26.92
C ASN A 160 -13.90 2.12 -25.55
N TYR A 161 -13.48 3.32 -25.17
CA TYR A 161 -12.80 3.52 -23.88
C TYR A 161 -13.74 3.43 -22.69
N GLN A 162 -15.02 3.77 -22.86
CA GLN A 162 -16.00 3.57 -21.81
C GLN A 162 -16.21 2.07 -21.54
N SER A 163 -16.22 1.22 -22.56
CA SER A 163 -16.26 -0.24 -22.41
C SER A 163 -15.00 -0.77 -21.71
N ILE A 164 -13.81 -0.27 -22.06
CA ILE A 164 -12.56 -0.65 -21.40
C ILE A 164 -12.57 -0.19 -19.92
N ALA A 165 -13.00 1.04 -19.65
CA ALA A 165 -13.10 1.56 -18.28
C ALA A 165 -14.04 0.69 -17.42
N LYS A 166 -15.21 0.33 -17.98
CA LYS A 166 -16.16 -0.58 -17.35
C LYS A 166 -15.52 -1.93 -17.02
N GLU A 167 -14.75 -2.53 -17.93
CA GLU A 167 -14.06 -3.79 -17.67
C GLU A 167 -13.11 -3.68 -16.47
N TYR A 168 -12.33 -2.61 -16.39
CA TYR A 168 -11.41 -2.38 -15.28
C TYR A 168 -12.12 -2.10 -13.95
N TYR A 169 -13.24 -1.37 -13.97
CA TYR A 169 -14.09 -1.21 -12.79
C TYR A 169 -14.68 -2.54 -12.31
N GLY A 170 -15.11 -3.40 -13.24
CA GLY A 170 -15.54 -4.77 -12.94
C GLY A 170 -14.44 -5.58 -12.26
N LYS A 171 -13.22 -5.55 -12.78
CA LYS A 171 -12.06 -6.21 -12.14
C LYS A 171 -11.76 -5.66 -10.74
N ALA A 172 -11.82 -4.34 -10.56
CA ALA A 172 -11.64 -3.72 -9.25
C ALA A 172 -12.72 -4.22 -8.25
N CYS A 173 -13.97 -4.34 -8.70
CA CYS A 173 -15.07 -4.92 -7.92
C CYS A 173 -14.81 -6.39 -7.56
N ASP A 174 -14.41 -7.21 -8.53
CA ASP A 174 -14.09 -8.62 -8.32
C ASP A 174 -12.94 -8.81 -7.31
N TYR A 175 -12.05 -7.82 -7.20
CA TYR A 175 -10.95 -7.79 -6.25
C TYR A 175 -11.28 -7.02 -4.96
N GLY A 176 -12.57 -6.75 -4.72
CA GLY A 176 -13.10 -6.25 -3.45
C GLY A 176 -13.06 -4.74 -3.24
N TYR A 177 -12.81 -3.94 -4.29
CA TYR A 177 -12.87 -2.48 -4.20
C TYR A 177 -14.28 -1.97 -4.49
N GLN A 178 -14.95 -1.46 -3.45
CA GLN A 178 -16.37 -1.10 -3.49
C GLN A 178 -16.68 -0.03 -4.54
N GLU A 179 -15.85 1.00 -4.64
CA GLU A 179 -16.02 2.06 -5.65
C GLU A 179 -15.88 1.49 -7.07
N GLY A 180 -15.12 0.42 -7.26
CA GLY A 180 -15.10 -0.35 -8.52
C GLY A 180 -16.47 -0.96 -8.83
N CYS A 181 -17.14 -1.55 -7.83
CA CYS A 181 -18.49 -2.10 -7.98
C CYS A 181 -19.53 -1.03 -8.31
N ASP A 182 -19.43 0.12 -7.63
CA ASP A 182 -20.35 1.24 -7.83
C ASP A 182 -20.20 1.81 -9.25
N ARG A 183 -18.96 2.06 -9.71
CA ARG A 183 -18.69 2.49 -11.08
C ARG A 183 -19.13 1.47 -12.12
N TYR A 184 -18.89 0.18 -11.88
CA TYR A 184 -19.35 -0.88 -12.79
C TYR A 184 -20.88 -0.90 -12.93
N ARG A 185 -21.61 -0.68 -11.82
CA ARG A 185 -23.08 -0.56 -11.83
C ARG A 185 -23.54 0.66 -12.62
N GLU A 186 -22.96 1.83 -12.36
CA GLU A 186 -23.26 3.08 -13.08
C GLU A 186 -23.11 2.91 -14.61
N PHE A 187 -22.04 2.24 -15.06
CA PHE A 187 -21.80 2.00 -16.48
C PHE A 187 -22.81 1.02 -17.10
N ASN A 188 -23.26 0.01 -16.34
CA ASN A 188 -24.33 -0.89 -16.80
C ASN A 188 -25.66 -0.15 -16.95
N GLU A 189 -26.01 0.71 -15.99
CA GLU A 189 -27.22 1.52 -16.02
C GLU A 189 -27.21 2.55 -17.17
N ALA A 190 -26.03 3.10 -17.48
CA ALA A 190 -25.82 3.99 -18.62
C ALA A 190 -25.84 3.27 -19.98
N GLY A 191 -26.00 1.94 -20.02
CA GLY A 191 -26.05 1.15 -21.25
C GLY A 191 -24.70 1.06 -21.98
N ILE A 192 -23.59 1.31 -21.27
CA ILE A 192 -22.25 1.06 -21.81
C ILE A 192 -22.06 -0.45 -21.91
N LYS A 193 -21.71 -0.90 -23.11
CA LYS A 193 -21.48 -2.33 -23.37
C LYS A 193 -20.22 -2.79 -22.67
#